data_AF-A0A2M7KS83-F1
#
_entry.id   AF-A0A2M7KS83-F1
#
_cell.length_a   1.000
_cell.length_b   1.000
_cell.length_c   1.000
_cell.angle_alpha   90.00
_cell.angle_beta   90.00
_cell.angle_gamma   90.00
#
_symmetry.space_group_name_H-M   'P 1'
#
loop_
_entity.id
_entity.type
_entity.pdbx_description
1 polymer ?
#
loop_
_entity_poly.entity_id
_entity_poly.type
_entity_poly.pdbx_seq_one_letter_code
_entity_poly.pdbx_strand_id
1 'polypeptide(L)' 'MLLARLLNPELTLRETALLLNVCPTTVRRYTNSGQLPHHRTQGNQRRFRLSDILEFVTKHGKT' A
#
# COMPACT_ATOMS: atom_id res chain seq x y z
N MET A 1 11.23 -3.73 -16.99
CA MET A 1 12.47 -2.91 -17.02
C MET A 1 12.77 -2.34 -15.64
N LEU A 2 14.04 -2.17 -15.29
CA LEU A 2 14.49 -1.62 -13.99
C LEU A 2 13.83 -0.27 -13.64
N LEU A 3 13.68 0.61 -14.64
CA LEU A 3 13.08 1.95 -14.47
C LEU A 3 11.66 1.93 -13.89
N ALA A 4 10.83 0.97 -14.31
CA ALA A 4 9.45 0.86 -13.85
C ALA A 4 9.36 0.55 -12.34
N ARG A 5 10.33 -0.19 -11.79
CA ARG A 5 10.41 -0.49 -10.36
C ARG A 5 10.80 0.72 -9.52
N LEU A 6 11.56 1.65 -10.08
CA LEU A 6 11.91 2.92 -9.41
C LEU A 6 10.72 3.88 -9.36
N LEU A 7 9.92 3.92 -10.43
CA LEU A 7 8.75 4.81 -10.52
C LEU A 7 7.54 4.30 -9.73
N ASN A 8 7.38 2.98 -9.60
CA ASN A 8 6.30 2.36 -8.84
C ASN A 8 6.86 1.29 -7.89
N PRO A 9 7.55 1.71 -6.81
CA PRO A 9 8.19 0.78 -5.89
C PRO A 9 7.15 -0.06 -5.14
N GLU A 10 7.57 -1.27 -4.77
CA GLU A 10 6.83 -2.12 -3.86
C GLU A 10 7.23 -1.81 -2.42
N LEU A 11 6.22 -1.51 -1.61
CA LEU A 11 6.36 -1.09 -0.22
C LEU A 11 5.89 -2.21 0.70
N THR A 12 6.52 -2.30 1.86
CA THR A 12 6.12 -3.14 2.96
C THR A 12 4.93 -2.53 3.72
N LEU A 13 4.28 -3.35 4.55
CA LEU A 13 3.21 -2.87 5.44
C LEU A 13 3.65 -1.68 6.32
N ARG A 14 4.88 -1.70 6.81
CA ARG A 14 5.40 -0.66 7.71
C ARG A 14 5.64 0.65 6.95
N GLU A 15 6.21 0.58 5.77
CA GLU A 15 6.42 1.76 4.92
C GLU A 15 5.08 2.36 4.48
N THR A 16 4.12 1.54 4.07
CA THR A 16 2.76 2.01 3.76
C THR A 16 2.09 2.69 4.95
N ALA A 17 2.26 2.15 6.15
CA ALA A 17 1.73 2.75 7.38
C ALA A 17 2.34 4.13 7.66
N LEU A 18 3.66 4.27 7.45
CA LEU A 18 4.36 5.55 7.59
C LEU A 18 3.87 6.57 6.55
N LEU A 19 3.75 6.18 5.27
CA LEU A 19 3.28 7.07 4.20
C LEU A 19 1.84 7.54 4.41
N LEU A 20 0.97 6.68 4.91
CA LEU A 20 -0.43 7.00 5.21
C LEU A 20 -0.62 7.67 6.58
N ASN A 21 0.45 7.82 7.36
CA ASN A 21 0.43 8.35 8.73
C ASN A 21 -0.58 7.62 9.65
N VAL A 22 -0.58 6.28 9.62
CA VAL A 22 -1.43 5.41 10.45
C VAL A 22 -0.64 4.25 11.05
N CYS A 23 -1.23 3.51 11.98
CA CYS A 23 -0.61 2.29 12.50
C CYS A 23 -0.73 1.10 11.51
N PRO A 24 0.18 0.11 11.56
CA PRO A 24 0.13 -1.06 10.67
C PRO A 24 -1.16 -1.89 10.78
N THR A 25 -1.83 -1.87 11.95
CA THR A 25 -3.13 -2.53 12.15
C THR A 25 -4.23 -1.87 11.31
N THR A 26 -4.22 -0.55 11.19
CA THR A 26 -5.14 0.20 10.31
C THR A 26 -4.91 -0.13 8.84
N VAL A 27 -3.65 -0.26 8.40
CA VAL A 27 -3.35 -0.71 7.03
C VAL A 27 -3.89 -2.12 6.78
N ARG A 28 -3.71 -3.05 7.73
CA ARG A 28 -4.31 -4.40 7.62
C ARG A 28 -5.82 -4.32 7.51
N ARG A 29 -6.48 -3.45 8.28
CA ARG A 29 -7.93 -3.22 8.20
C ARG A 29 -8.35 -2.81 6.79
N TYR A 30 -7.68 -1.82 6.18
CA TYR A 30 -7.96 -1.39 4.81
C TYR A 30 -7.76 -2.51 3.78
N THR A 31 -6.76 -3.37 3.96
CA THR A 31 -6.56 -4.51 3.05
C THR A 31 -7.60 -5.61 3.24
N ASN A 32 -8.02 -5.86 4.48
CA ASN A 32 -9.01 -6.90 4.79
C ASN A 32 -10.42 -6.47 4.33
N SER A 33 -10.73 -5.17 4.33
CA SER A 33 -11.97 -4.63 3.79
C SER A 33 -11.95 -4.40 2.28
N GLY A 34 -10.84 -4.72 1.59
CA GLY A 34 -10.67 -4.54 0.15
C GLY A 34 -10.51 -3.09 -0.31
N GLN A 35 -10.36 -2.13 0.60
CA GLN A 35 -10.22 -0.71 0.26
C GLN A 35 -8.83 -0.37 -0.28
N LEU A 36 -7.79 -1.01 0.24
CA LEU A 36 -6.41 -0.81 -0.19
C LEU A 36 -5.90 -2.07 -0.90
N PRO A 37 -5.61 -1.99 -2.22
CA PRO A 37 -5.03 -3.09 -2.97
C PRO A 37 -3.70 -3.56 -2.37
N HIS A 38 -3.49 -4.87 -2.40
CA HIS A 38 -2.23 -5.48 -1.98
C HIS A 38 -2.03 -6.77 -2.75
N HIS A 39 -0.77 -7.18 -2.87
CA HIS A 39 -0.41 -8.52 -3.29
C HIS A 39 0.43 -9.20 -2.20
N ARG A 40 0.60 -10.50 -2.34
CA ARG A 40 1.35 -11.30 -1.37
C ARG A 40 2.60 -11.88 -2.03
N THR A 41 3.72 -11.78 -1.32
CA THR A 41 4.94 -12.50 -1.69
C THR A 41 4.74 -14.01 -1.51
N GLN A 42 5.66 -14.83 -2.02
CA GLN A 42 5.69 -16.27 -1.75
C GLN A 42 5.67 -16.59 -0.23
N GLY A 43 6.37 -15.80 0.59
CA GLY A 43 6.32 -15.89 2.05
C GLY A 43 5.05 -15.33 2.71
N ASN A 44 3.98 -15.14 1.95
CA ASN A 44 2.67 -14.65 2.38
C ASN A 44 2.64 -13.22 2.98
N GLN A 45 3.74 -12.47 2.88
CA GLN A 45 3.82 -11.09 3.34
C GLN A 45 3.09 -10.15 2.37
N ARG A 46 2.38 -9.15 2.91
CA ARG A 46 1.72 -8.12 2.10
C ARG A 46 2.74 -7.14 1.50
N ARG A 47 2.50 -6.74 0.26
CA ARG A 47 3.23 -5.71 -0.47
C ARG A 47 2.25 -4.81 -1.21
N PHE A 48 2.65 -3.55 -1.36
CA PHE A 48 1.81 -2.46 -1.86
C PHE A 48 2.55 -1.75 -2.98
N ARG A 49 1.87 -1.44 -4.08
CA ARG A 49 2.46 -0.55 -5.09
C ARG A 49 2.22 0.89 -4.67
N LEU A 50 3.21 1.76 -4.87
CA LEU A 50 3.05 3.19 -4.60
C LEU A 50 1.84 3.78 -5.34
N SER A 51 1.62 3.38 -6.61
CA SER A 51 0.45 3.77 -7.40
C SER A 51 -0.87 3.51 -6.69
N ASP A 52 -1.03 2.33 -6.08
CA ASP A 52 -2.28 1.90 -5.46
C ASP A 52 -2.54 2.67 -4.16
N ILE A 53 -1.46 3.02 -3.43
CA ILE A 53 -1.53 3.87 -2.25
C ILE A 53 -1.97 5.29 -2.64
N LEU A 54 -1.41 5.85 -3.71
CA LEU A 54 -1.78 7.18 -4.19
C LEU A 54 -3.24 7.24 -4.65
N GLU A 55 -3.72 6.20 -5.36
CA GLU A 55 -5.13 6.08 -5.74
C GLU A 55 -6.04 5.97 -4.52
N PHE A 56 -5.66 5.15 -3.53
CA PHE A 56 -6.38 5.02 -2.27
C PHE A 56 -6.49 6.36 -1.54
N VAL A 57 -5.40 7.13 -1.42
CA VAL A 57 -5.40 8.46 -0.81
C VAL A 57 -6.27 9.42 -1.61
N THR A 58 -6.19 9.41 -2.94
CA THR A 58 -7.02 10.30 -3.79
C THR A 58 -8.51 10.03 -3.61
N LYS A 59 -8.89 8.76 -3.44
CA LYS A 59 -10.29 8.34 -3.22
C LYS A 59 -10.84 8.71 -1.84
N HIS A 60 -9.99 8.71 -0.80
CA HIS A 60 -10.42 8.89 0.59
C HIS A 60 -9.97 10.21 1.23
N GLY A 61 -9.08 10.96 0.57
CA GLY A 61 -8.46 12.21 1.06
C GLY A 61 -9.24 13.48 0.76
N LYS A 62 -10.49 13.36 0.30
CA LYS A 62 -11.41 14.51 0.21
C LYS A 62 -12.22 14.61 1.50
N THR A 63 -11.82 15.52 2.38
CA THR A 63 -12.67 16.16 3.38
C THR A 63 -12.49 17.66 3.26
#